data_AF-A0A1J3IP08-F1
#
_entry.id   AF-A0A1J3IP08-F1
#
_cell.length_a   1.000
_cell.length_b   1.000
_cell.length_c   1.000
_cell.angle_alpha   90.00
_cell.angle_beta   90.00
_cell.angle_gamma   90.00
#
_symmetry.space_group_name_H-M   'P 1'
#
loop_
_entity.id
_entity.type
_entity.pdbx_description
1 polymer ?
#
loop_
_entity_poly.entity_id
_entity_poly.type
_entity_poly.pdbx_seq_one_letter_code
_entity_poly.pdbx_strand_id
1 'polypeptide(L)'
;NKANMFFRFDCFFHCLLCLPDLRRHQELVRGFMKSARVLVKDEDKGGEIHVIHRTEYPFSEWKLKTLGAKEGLDLIREMEFCLNHYPGYSNKKGHGGYSDSSFPVGKSSTFMFTKQFFY
;
A
#
# COMPACT_ATOMS: atom_id res chain seq x y z
N ASN A 1 -6.31 -13.87 16.85
CA ASN A 1 -5.33 -13.56 15.78
C ASN A 1 -5.93 -12.48 14.90
N LYS A 2 -5.38 -11.25 14.90
CA LYS A 2 -5.77 -10.24 13.91
C LYS A 2 -5.27 -10.71 12.54
N ALA A 3 -6.18 -10.96 11.60
CA ALA A 3 -5.80 -11.24 10.22
C ALA A 3 -5.45 -9.89 9.57
N ASN A 4 -4.16 -9.66 9.36
CA ASN A 4 -3.67 -8.43 8.72
C ASN A 4 -3.29 -8.76 7.28
N MET A 5 -3.86 -8.02 6.33
CA MET A 5 -3.49 -8.14 4.92
C MET A 5 -2.46 -7.05 4.58
N PHE A 6 -1.27 -7.46 4.14
CA PHE A 6 -0.19 -6.55 3.79
C PHE A 6 0.00 -6.46 2.29
N PHE A 7 0.16 -5.24 1.78
CA PHE A 7 0.46 -5.02 0.37
C PHE A 7 1.43 -3.85 0.20
N ARG A 8 2.47 -4.05 -0.62
CA ARG A 8 3.51 -3.06 -0.88
C ARG A 8 3.73 -2.90 -2.38
N PHE A 9 3.64 -1.66 -2.86
CA PHE A 9 4.01 -1.30 -4.22
C PHE A 9 5.41 -0.70 -4.25
N ASP A 10 6.38 -1.49 -4.72
CA ASP A 10 7.70 -0.98 -5.06
C ASP A 10 7.77 -0.76 -6.58
N CYS A 11 7.39 0.44 -7.04
CA CYS A 11 7.49 0.77 -8.46
C CYS A 11 8.95 1.11 -8.81
N PHE A 12 9.49 0.42 -9.82
CA PHE A 12 10.94 0.29 -10.07
C PHE A 12 11.67 1.45 -10.74
N PHE A 13 10.99 2.50 -11.19
CA PHE A 13 11.62 3.52 -12.03
C PHE A 13 11.59 4.94 -11.43
N HIS A 14 12.74 5.60 -11.54
CA HIS A 14 12.90 7.02 -11.32
C HIS A 14 12.06 7.79 -12.37
N CYS A 15 11.25 8.74 -11.91
CA CYS A 15 10.72 9.88 -12.67
C CYS A 15 9.82 9.64 -13.92
N LEU A 16 8.67 10.33 -13.91
CA LEU A 16 7.78 10.70 -15.04
C LEU A 16 7.15 9.60 -15.90
N LEU A 17 7.80 8.46 -16.17
CA LEU A 17 7.31 7.42 -17.10
C LEU A 17 6.17 6.55 -16.53
N CYS A 18 5.90 6.60 -15.21
CA CYS A 18 4.76 5.91 -14.59
C CYS A 18 3.48 6.75 -14.53
N LEU A 19 3.54 8.07 -14.78
CA LEU A 19 2.34 8.91 -14.85
C LEU A 19 1.30 8.44 -15.89
N PRO A 20 1.69 7.95 -17.08
CA PRO A 20 0.75 7.45 -18.08
C PRO A 20 -0.11 6.29 -17.58
N ASP A 21 0.36 5.53 -16.59
CA ASP A 21 -0.35 4.35 -16.07
C ASP A 21 -0.81 4.47 -14.61
N LEU A 22 -0.88 5.71 -14.09
CA LEU A 22 -1.44 5.99 -12.76
C LEU A 22 -2.81 5.35 -12.57
N ARG A 23 -3.65 5.38 -13.62
CA ARG A 23 -5.01 4.82 -13.57
C ARG A 23 -5.00 3.31 -13.33
N ARG A 24 -4.22 2.51 -14.08
CA ARG A 24 -4.21 1.05 -13.86
C ARG A 24 -3.65 0.68 -12.49
N HIS A 25 -2.67 1.44 -12.01
CA HIS A 25 -2.15 1.27 -10.66
C HIS A 25 -3.22 1.56 -9.59
N GLN A 26 -3.99 2.65 -9.73
CA GLN A 26 -5.11 2.94 -8.84
C GLN A 26 -6.19 1.84 -8.88
N GLU A 27 -6.53 1.33 -10.06
CA GLU A 27 -7.48 0.21 -10.20
C GLU A 27 -6.97 -1.07 -9.54
N LEU A 28 -5.67 -1.36 -9.66
CA LEU A 28 -5.07 -2.52 -8.97
C LEU A 28 -5.13 -2.36 -7.44
N VAL A 29 -4.80 -1.17 -6.91
CA VAL A 29 -4.93 -0.88 -5.47
C VAL A 29 -6.40 -0.97 -5.02
N ARG A 30 -7.34 -0.44 -5.79
CA ARG A 30 -8.79 -0.56 -5.51
C ARG A 30 -9.23 -2.02 -5.46
N GLY A 31 -8.84 -2.83 -6.45
CA GLY A 31 -9.15 -4.25 -6.49
C GLY A 31 -8.61 -5.00 -5.28
N PHE A 32 -7.38 -4.67 -4.86
CA PHE A 32 -6.81 -5.16 -3.61
C PHE A 32 -7.65 -4.74 -2.40
N MET A 33 -7.94 -3.45 -2.23
CA MET A 33 -8.72 -2.92 -1.10
C MET A 33 -10.11 -3.55 -1.01
N LYS A 34 -10.80 -3.70 -2.15
CA LYS A 34 -12.11 -4.36 -2.24
C LYS A 34 -12.04 -5.83 -1.82
N SER A 35 -11.01 -6.54 -2.27
CA SER A 35 -10.80 -7.96 -1.91
C SER A 35 -10.45 -8.10 -0.43
N ALA A 36 -9.54 -7.27 0.07
CA ALA A 36 -9.14 -7.22 1.46
C ALA A 36 -10.33 -6.92 2.37
N ARG A 37 -11.20 -5.98 1.98
CA ARG A 37 -12.46 -5.70 2.69
C ARG A 37 -13.32 -6.96 2.83
N VAL A 38 -13.43 -7.81 1.83
CA VAL A 38 -14.23 -9.05 1.95
C VAL A 38 -13.57 -10.08 2.87
N LEU A 39 -12.24 -10.17 2.84
CA LEU A 39 -11.48 -11.21 3.56
C LEU A 39 -11.24 -10.89 5.03
N VAL A 40 -11.15 -9.61 5.36
CA VAL A 40 -10.90 -9.16 6.72
C VAL A 40 -12.16 -9.40 7.55
N LYS A 41 -12.02 -10.11 8.68
CA LYS A 41 -13.16 -10.53 9.51
C LYS A 41 -13.75 -9.37 10.31
N ASP A 42 -15.04 -9.48 10.59
CA ASP A 42 -15.83 -8.52 11.38
C ASP A 42 -15.72 -8.73 12.91
N GLU A 43 -14.67 -9.42 13.40
CA GLU A 43 -14.52 -9.76 14.83
C GLU A 43 -14.34 -8.52 15.72
N ASP A 44 -14.63 -8.64 17.02
CA ASP A 44 -14.68 -7.58 18.07
C ASP A 44 -13.50 -6.58 18.15
N LYS A 45 -12.36 -6.86 17.49
CA LYS A 45 -11.20 -5.96 17.43
C LYS A 45 -11.01 -5.25 16.09
N GLY A 46 -11.87 -5.52 15.11
CA GLY A 46 -11.73 -5.10 13.71
C GLY A 46 -10.48 -5.71 13.07
N GLY A 47 -10.63 -6.39 11.94
CA GLY A 47 -9.45 -6.75 11.16
C GLY A 47 -8.89 -5.52 10.42
N GLU A 48 -7.58 -5.48 10.18
CA GLU A 48 -6.88 -4.31 9.64
C GLU A 48 -6.28 -4.63 8.25
N ILE A 49 -6.34 -3.64 7.35
CA ILE A 49 -5.73 -3.69 6.03
C ILE A 49 -4.54 -2.75 6.03
N HIS A 50 -3.34 -3.26 5.81
CA HIS A 50 -2.10 -2.49 5.87
C HIS A 50 -1.51 -2.34 4.48
N VAL A 51 -1.42 -1.11 3.99
CA VAL A 51 -0.85 -0.79 2.68
C VAL A 51 0.38 0.06 2.85
N ILE A 52 1.55 -0.44 2.42
CA ILE A 52 2.80 0.32 2.46
C ILE A 52 2.99 0.98 1.09
N HIS A 53 3.13 2.30 1.08
CA HIS A 53 3.23 3.07 -0.16
C HIS A 53 4.18 4.26 -0.03
N ARG A 54 4.83 4.60 -1.15
CA ARG A 54 5.67 5.79 -1.26
C ARG A 54 4.82 7.05 -1.18
N THR A 55 5.26 8.00 -0.35
CA THR A 55 4.52 9.25 -0.09
C THR A 55 5.05 10.44 -0.88
N GLU A 56 6.18 10.27 -1.57
CA GLU A 56 6.77 11.30 -2.43
C GLU A 56 6.16 11.29 -3.83
N TYR A 57 6.18 12.45 -4.50
CA TYR A 57 5.79 12.57 -5.91
C TYR A 57 6.68 11.66 -6.78
N PRO A 58 6.12 10.98 -7.81
CA PRO A 58 4.73 11.01 -8.29
C PRO A 58 3.78 10.02 -7.60
N PHE A 59 4.28 9.22 -6.65
CA PHE A 59 3.51 8.15 -6.01
C PHE A 59 2.40 8.69 -5.08
N SER A 60 2.58 9.88 -4.53
CA SER A 60 1.54 10.60 -3.79
C SER A 60 0.23 10.77 -4.58
N GLU A 61 0.31 10.87 -5.92
CA GLU A 61 -0.87 11.05 -6.79
C GLU A 61 -1.78 9.82 -6.85
N TRP A 62 -1.35 8.69 -6.30
CA TRP A 62 -2.20 7.50 -6.20
C TRP A 62 -3.37 7.73 -5.23
N LYS A 63 -3.25 8.67 -4.29
CA LYS A 63 -4.32 9.12 -3.40
C LYS A 63 -4.98 7.95 -2.63
N LEU A 64 -4.15 7.11 -2.00
CA LEU A 64 -4.59 5.90 -1.27
C LEU A 64 -5.72 6.17 -0.27
N LYS A 65 -5.65 7.29 0.47
CA LYS A 65 -6.71 7.68 1.42
C LYS A 65 -8.07 7.81 0.73
N THR A 66 -8.10 8.47 -0.43
CA THR A 66 -9.30 8.64 -1.25
C THR A 66 -9.76 7.32 -1.86
N LEU A 67 -8.85 6.45 -2.29
CA LEU A 67 -9.22 5.12 -2.80
C LEU A 67 -9.87 4.28 -1.70
N GLY A 68 -9.26 4.21 -0.52
CA GLY A 68 -9.81 3.47 0.63
C GLY A 68 -11.22 3.94 1.00
N ALA A 69 -11.41 5.25 1.14
CA ALA A 69 -12.72 5.82 1.44
C ALA A 69 -13.79 5.45 0.39
N LYS A 70 -13.44 5.50 -0.91
CA LYS A 70 -14.35 5.08 -2.00
C LYS A 70 -14.68 3.59 -1.96
N GLU A 71 -13.80 2.78 -1.42
CA GLU A 71 -14.01 1.34 -1.21
C GLU A 71 -14.59 1.03 0.18
N GLY A 72 -15.20 2.00 0.88
CA GLY A 72 -15.85 1.75 2.18
C GLY A 72 -14.87 1.31 3.27
N LEU A 73 -13.67 1.88 3.26
CA LEU A 73 -12.65 1.68 4.28
C LEU A 73 -12.34 3.00 4.99
N ASP A 74 -12.21 2.94 6.31
CA ASP A 74 -11.78 4.07 7.13
C ASP A 74 -10.29 3.98 7.42
N LEU A 75 -9.57 5.09 7.24
CA LEU A 75 -8.15 5.19 7.61
C LEU A 75 -8.06 5.36 9.14
N ILE A 76 -7.49 4.37 9.82
CA ILE A 76 -7.25 4.44 11.27
C ILE A 76 -5.99 5.25 11.56
N ARG A 77 -4.91 4.96 10.82
CA ARG A 77 -3.60 5.58 11.05
C ARG A 77 -2.71 5.50 9.82
N GLU A 78 -1.79 6.44 9.76
CA GLU A 78 -0.65 6.46 8.85
C GLU A 78 0.62 6.51 9.70
N MET A 79 1.58 5.63 9.43
CA MET A 79 2.87 5.60 10.12
C MET A 79 4.01 5.59 9.11
N GLU A 80 5.05 6.39 9.34
CA GLU A 80 6.25 6.35 8.51
C GLU A 80 6.85 4.94 8.48
N PHE A 81 7.19 4.48 7.27
CA PHE A 81 7.85 3.20 7.08
C PHE A 81 9.30 3.30 7.55
N CYS A 82 9.63 2.56 8.59
CA CYS A 82 11.01 2.41 9.05
C CYS A 82 11.51 1.01 8.69
N LEU A 83 12.57 0.95 7.88
CA LEU A 83 13.20 -0.32 7.48
C LEU A 83 13.68 -1.13 8.70
N ASN A 84 14.10 -0.45 9.76
CA ASN A 84 14.60 -1.09 10.99
C ASN A 84 13.54 -1.90 11.73
N HIS A 85 12.24 -1.64 11.49
CA HIS A 85 11.15 -2.45 12.06
C HIS A 85 10.99 -3.81 11.37
N TYR A 86 11.69 -4.04 10.26
CA TYR A 86 11.58 -5.25 9.44
C TYR A 86 12.96 -5.87 9.20
N PRO A 87 13.61 -6.45 10.23
CA PRO A 87 14.92 -7.06 10.08
C PRO A 87 14.87 -8.21 9.06
N GLY A 88 15.85 -8.23 8.14
CA GLY A 88 15.90 -9.20 7.04
C GLY A 88 15.12 -8.81 5.79
N TYR A 89 14.31 -7.74 5.83
CA TYR A 89 13.71 -7.19 4.63
C TYR A 89 14.75 -6.45 3.79
N SER A 90 14.92 -6.87 2.53
CA SER A 90 15.73 -6.18 1.53
C SER A 90 14.92 -6.04 0.25
N ASN A 91 14.70 -4.81 -0.19
CA ASN A 91 13.97 -4.54 -1.42
C ASN A 91 14.85 -4.87 -2.63
N LYS A 92 14.28 -5.58 -3.60
CA LYS A 92 14.99 -6.07 -4.79
C LYS A 92 14.32 -5.63 -6.08
N LYS A 93 15.12 -5.38 -7.12
CA LYS A 93 14.65 -5.08 -8.47
C LYS A 93 13.97 -6.28 -9.11
N GLY A 94 12.71 -6.12 -9.53
CA GLY A 94 11.92 -7.21 -10.09
C GLY A 94 12.17 -7.50 -11.57
N HIS A 95 12.82 -6.59 -12.30
CA HIS A 95 13.05 -6.75 -13.75
C HIS A 95 14.23 -5.89 -14.25
N GLY A 96 14.77 -6.24 -15.42
CA GLY A 96 15.81 -5.50 -16.14
C GLY A 96 17.23 -6.03 -15.87
N GLY A 97 18.25 -5.41 -16.49
CA GLY A 97 19.65 -5.84 -16.39
C GLY A 97 20.28 -5.73 -14.99
N TYR A 98 19.57 -5.15 -14.02
CA TYR A 98 19.95 -5.09 -12.61
C TYR A 98 18.92 -5.79 -11.72
N SER A 99 18.23 -6.81 -12.23
CA SER A 99 17.35 -7.65 -11.42
C SER A 99 18.05 -8.12 -10.14
N ASP A 100 17.29 -8.34 -9.08
CA ASP A 100 17.76 -8.71 -7.74
C ASP A 100 18.65 -7.69 -7.01
N SER A 101 19.10 -6.62 -7.67
CA SER A 101 19.82 -5.54 -6.99
C SER A 101 18.88 -4.75 -6.08
N SER A 102 19.42 -4.14 -5.03
CA SER A 102 18.65 -3.21 -4.20
C SER A 102 18.44 -1.84 -4.87
N PHE A 103 17.57 -1.03 -4.28
CA PHE A 103 17.31 0.36 -4.68
C PHE A 103 16.96 1.22 -3.46
N PRO A 104 17.04 2.56 -3.53
CA PRO A 104 16.60 3.41 -2.42
C PRO A 104 15.10 3.25 -2.16
N VAL A 105 14.70 2.98 -0.92
CA VAL A 105 13.28 2.80 -0.56
C VAL A 105 12.48 4.10 -0.73
N GLY A 106 13.09 5.26 -0.46
CA GLY A 106 12.42 6.57 -0.47
C GLY A 106 11.48 6.76 0.73
N LYS A 107 10.87 7.94 0.85
CA LYS A 107 9.88 8.15 1.92
C LYS A 107 8.61 7.36 1.63
N SER A 108 8.21 6.55 2.60
CA SER A 108 7.05 5.68 2.50
C SER A 108 6.30 5.69 3.82
N SER A 109 5.00 5.40 3.76
CA SER A 109 4.14 5.24 4.94
C SER A 109 3.38 3.93 4.86
N THR A 110 3.08 3.36 6.03
CA THR A 110 2.08 2.31 6.21
C THR A 110 0.73 2.96 6.49
N PHE A 111 -0.23 2.76 5.59
CA PHE A 111 -1.62 3.16 5.74
C PHE A 111 -2.41 1.99 6.31
N MET A 112 -3.05 2.17 7.45
CA MET A 112 -3.82 1.13 8.12
C MET A 112 -5.30 1.48 8.06
N PHE A 113 -6.08 0.61 7.43
CA PHE A 113 -7.50 0.78 7.20
C PHE A 113 -8.32 -0.28 7.96
N THR A 114 -9.57 0.07 8.27
CA THR A 114 -10.62 -0.84 8.73
C THR A 114 -11.81 -0.78 7.80
N LYS A 115 -12.70 -1.78 7.87
CA LYS A 115 -14.04 -1.69 7.30
C LYS A 115 -14.78 -0.51 7.89
N GLN A 116 -15.45 0.25 7.03
CA GLN A 116 -16.44 1.23 7.44
C GLN A 116 -17.74 0.50 7.79
N PHE A 117 -18.26 0.74 9.00
CA PHE A 117 -19.56 0.24 9.44
C PHE A 117 -20.57 1.39 9.38
N PHE A 118 -21.59 1.27 8.54
CA PHE A 118 -22.74 2.18 8.57
C PHE A 118 -23.71 1.66 9.63
N TYR A 119 -23.86 2.41 10.72
CA TYR A 119 -24.85 2.16 11.77
C TYR A 119 -26.20 2.76 11.40
#